data_AF-A0A958BBM1-F1
#
_entry.id   AF-A0A958BBM1-F1
#
_cell.length_a   1.000
_cell.length_b   1.000
_cell.length_c   1.000
_cell.angle_alpha   90.00
_cell.angle_beta   90.00
_cell.angle_gamma   90.00
#
_symmetry.space_group_name_H-M   'P 1'
#
loop_
_entity.id
_entity.type
_entity.pdbx_description
1 polymer ?
#
loop_
_entity_poly.entity_id
_entity_poly.type
_entity_poly.pdbx_seq_one_letter_code
_entity_poly.pdbx_strand_id
1 'polypeptide(L)'
;SYAWRGESEEVVDQLDKAFQDSGITIIRDKRDLGYRGRITEFMEKIGRGKAVIVVISKKYLESENCMFELVQIAKNNQFYDRIFPIVLDDANIYKPIQRLKYVKHWEDQIAELDEGMKSVNSANLQGFREAIDQYTEIRAMIADLTNILKDMNTLTVDMHREADFQQLIEAVRHKMGE
;
A
#
# COMPACT_ATOMS: atom_id res chain seq x y z
N SER A 1 -4.23 -4.22 1.69
CA SER A 1 -2.86 -4.19 1.14
C SER A 1 -1.88 -3.98 2.29
N TYR A 2 -0.80 -4.75 2.36
CA TYR A 2 0.23 -4.63 3.39
C TYR A 2 1.55 -5.27 2.93
N ALA A 3 2.67 -4.88 3.53
CA ALA A 3 3.94 -5.56 3.28
C ALA A 3 4.01 -6.87 4.10
N TRP A 4 4.29 -8.00 3.45
CA TRP A 4 4.29 -9.30 4.12
C TRP A 4 5.43 -9.45 5.13
N ARG A 5 5.21 -10.25 6.19
CA ARG A 5 6.12 -10.50 7.33
C ARG A 5 6.35 -9.28 8.25
N GLY A 6 6.78 -9.57 9.47
CA GLY A 6 7.05 -8.56 10.50
C GLY A 6 5.77 -7.98 11.08
N GLU A 7 5.86 -6.80 11.68
CA GLU A 7 4.74 -6.15 12.38
C GLU A 7 3.51 -5.93 11.48
N SER A 8 3.71 -5.61 10.20
CA SER A 8 2.59 -5.47 9.25
C SER A 8 1.76 -6.75 9.14
N GLU A 9 2.38 -7.93 9.19
CA GLU A 9 1.66 -9.21 9.18
C GLU A 9 0.89 -9.43 10.49
N GLU A 10 1.53 -9.16 11.62
CA GLU A 10 0.92 -9.34 12.94
C GLU A 10 -0.32 -8.45 13.13
N VAL A 11 -0.22 -7.18 12.74
CA VAL A 11 -1.36 -6.24 12.75
C VAL A 11 -2.47 -6.73 11.84
N VAL A 12 -2.13 -7.19 10.63
CA VAL A 12 -3.13 -7.69 9.69
C VAL A 12 -3.82 -8.94 10.23
N ASP A 13 -3.10 -9.87 10.87
CA ASP A 13 -3.64 -11.08 11.50
C ASP A 13 -4.60 -10.79 12.64
N GLN A 14 -4.29 -9.82 13.50
CA GLN A 14 -5.21 -9.35 14.52
C GLN A 14 -6.46 -8.72 13.91
N LEU A 15 -6.28 -7.86 12.91
CA LEU A 15 -7.36 -7.18 12.20
C LEU A 15 -8.32 -8.17 11.53
N ASP A 16 -7.81 -9.15 10.80
CA ASP A 16 -8.65 -10.16 10.13
C ASP A 16 -9.46 -10.99 11.09
N LYS A 17 -8.87 -11.36 12.23
CA LYS A 17 -9.59 -12.04 13.29
C LYS A 17 -10.73 -11.16 13.83
N ALA A 18 -10.45 -9.89 14.14
CA ALA A 18 -11.47 -8.97 14.62
C ALA A 18 -12.62 -8.75 13.61
N PHE A 19 -12.30 -8.66 12.32
CA PHE A 19 -13.28 -8.59 11.24
C PHE A 19 -14.11 -9.88 11.11
N GLN A 20 -13.48 -11.05 11.22
CA GLN A 20 -14.17 -12.35 11.20
C GLN A 20 -15.09 -12.53 12.40
N ASP A 21 -14.65 -12.19 13.60
CA ASP A 21 -15.45 -12.21 14.83
C ASP A 21 -16.65 -11.24 14.72
N SER A 22 -16.52 -10.20 13.90
CA SER A 22 -17.56 -9.24 13.53
C SER A 22 -18.42 -9.65 12.33
N GLY A 23 -18.23 -10.86 11.79
CA GLY A 23 -19.00 -11.41 10.67
C GLY A 23 -18.67 -10.81 9.30
N ILE A 24 -17.51 -10.16 9.14
CA ILE A 24 -17.04 -9.57 7.89
C ILE A 24 -15.84 -10.36 7.37
N THR A 25 -15.93 -10.87 6.15
CA THR A 25 -14.79 -11.52 5.49
C THR A 25 -13.98 -10.50 4.72
N ILE A 26 -12.69 -10.36 5.05
CA ILE A 26 -11.74 -9.55 4.28
C ILE A 26 -10.94 -10.43 3.31
N ILE A 27 -10.79 -9.93 2.09
CA ILE A 27 -9.92 -10.51 1.05
C ILE A 27 -8.49 -10.06 1.33
N ARG A 28 -7.55 -11.00 1.32
CA ARG A 28 -6.13 -10.74 1.62
C ARG A 28 -5.26 -11.22 0.48
N ASP A 29 -4.31 -10.37 0.11
CA ASP A 29 -3.29 -10.63 -0.91
C ASP A 29 -2.65 -12.02 -0.78
N LYS A 30 -2.13 -12.36 0.41
CA LYS A 30 -1.48 -13.64 0.67
C LYS A 30 -2.39 -14.89 0.60
N ARG A 31 -3.70 -14.75 0.84
CA ARG A 31 -4.65 -15.88 0.82
C ARG A 31 -5.26 -16.10 -0.56
N ASP A 32 -5.55 -15.02 -1.27
CA ASP A 32 -6.38 -15.05 -2.47
C ASP A 32 -5.56 -15.00 -3.78
N LEU A 33 -4.26 -14.70 -3.72
CA LEU A 33 -3.42 -14.72 -4.92
C LEU A 33 -3.06 -16.14 -5.40
N GLY A 34 -3.01 -17.14 -4.51
CA GLY A 34 -2.63 -18.51 -4.86
C GLY A 34 -1.25 -18.66 -5.54
N TYR A 35 -0.76 -19.89 -5.68
CA TYR A 35 0.45 -20.15 -6.46
C TYR A 35 0.17 -19.91 -7.96
N ARG A 36 0.99 -19.07 -8.63
CA ARG A 36 0.86 -18.62 -10.04
C ARG A 36 -0.27 -17.59 -10.32
N GLY A 37 -0.86 -16.97 -9.30
CA GLY A 37 -1.75 -15.84 -9.52
C GLY A 37 -1.03 -14.64 -10.13
N ARG A 38 -1.71 -13.93 -11.04
CA ARG A 38 -1.18 -12.69 -11.62
C ARG A 38 -1.47 -11.54 -10.66
N ILE A 39 -0.40 -11.00 -10.08
CA ILE A 39 -0.42 -9.84 -9.21
C ILE A 39 -1.25 -8.70 -9.83
N THR A 40 -1.05 -8.41 -11.12
CA THR A 40 -1.81 -7.39 -11.88
C THR A 40 -3.34 -7.60 -11.84
N GLU A 41 -3.82 -8.84 -12.02
CA GLU A 41 -5.27 -9.14 -12.06
C GLU A 41 -5.91 -9.03 -10.67
N PHE A 42 -5.15 -9.33 -9.63
CA PHE A 42 -5.58 -9.14 -8.25
C PHE A 42 -5.59 -7.66 -7.87
N MET A 43 -4.57 -6.91 -8.29
CA MET A 43 -4.48 -5.47 -8.09
C MET A 43 -5.61 -4.71 -8.79
N GLU A 44 -6.03 -5.14 -9.98
CA GLU A 44 -7.24 -4.63 -10.63
C GLU A 44 -8.52 -4.93 -9.84
N LYS A 45 -8.62 -6.11 -9.21
CA LYS A 45 -9.77 -6.44 -8.34
C LYS A 45 -9.79 -5.57 -7.08
N ILE A 46 -8.65 -5.35 -6.42
CA ILE A 46 -8.53 -4.46 -5.26
C ILE A 46 -8.81 -3.00 -5.66
N GLY A 47 -8.29 -2.57 -6.80
CA GLY A 47 -8.52 -1.23 -7.37
C GLY A 47 -10.01 -0.91 -7.60
N ARG A 48 -10.88 -1.92 -7.64
CA ARG A 48 -12.36 -1.80 -7.72
C ARG A 48 -13.08 -2.03 -6.38
N GLY A 49 -12.37 -2.37 -5.31
CA GLY A 49 -12.97 -2.62 -3.99
C GLY A 49 -13.63 -1.35 -3.42
N LYS A 50 -14.85 -1.48 -2.87
CA LYS A 50 -15.58 -0.37 -2.23
C LYS A 50 -14.84 0.22 -1.02
N ALA A 51 -14.15 -0.63 -0.25
CA ALA A 51 -13.33 -0.27 0.90
C ALA A 51 -11.99 -1.03 0.83
N VAL A 52 -10.88 -0.31 1.02
CA VAL A 52 -9.53 -0.88 0.95
C VAL A 52 -8.76 -0.51 2.21
N ILE A 53 -8.49 -1.51 3.05
CA ILE A 53 -7.66 -1.35 4.23
C ILE A 53 -6.19 -1.43 3.81
N VAL A 54 -5.40 -0.43 4.18
CA VAL A 54 -3.96 -0.35 3.86
C VAL A 54 -3.15 -0.23 5.14
N VAL A 55 -2.19 -1.14 5.34
CA VAL A 55 -1.26 -1.07 6.49
C VAL A 55 0.07 -0.54 5.99
N ILE A 56 0.35 0.72 6.34
CA ILE A 56 1.48 1.50 5.85
C ILE A 56 2.64 1.38 6.83
N SER A 57 3.71 0.73 6.39
CA SER A 57 4.99 0.62 7.09
C SER A 57 6.11 1.21 6.24
N LYS A 58 7.33 1.32 6.79
CA LYS A 58 8.50 1.68 5.97
C LYS A 58 8.65 0.71 4.79
N LYS A 59 8.56 -0.59 5.09
CA LYS A 59 8.66 -1.66 4.10
C LYS A 59 7.58 -1.56 3.02
N TYR A 60 6.38 -1.10 3.37
CA TYR A 60 5.32 -0.84 2.41
C TYR A 60 5.72 0.26 1.42
N LEU A 61 6.22 1.38 1.93
CA LEU A 61 6.56 2.57 1.13
C LEU A 61 7.81 2.40 0.25
N GLU A 62 8.64 1.39 0.54
CA GLU A 62 9.83 1.01 -0.23
C GLU A 62 9.59 -0.21 -1.16
N SER A 63 8.42 -0.86 -1.07
CA SER A 63 8.08 -2.06 -1.85
C SER A 63 7.40 -1.70 -3.16
N GLU A 64 7.94 -2.19 -4.28
CA GLU A 64 7.39 -2.03 -5.64
C GLU A 64 5.93 -2.45 -5.72
N ASN A 65 5.62 -3.68 -5.29
CA ASN A 65 4.25 -4.20 -5.36
C ASN A 65 3.28 -3.36 -4.52
N CYS A 66 3.67 -3.00 -3.29
CA CYS A 66 2.80 -2.25 -2.38
C CYS A 66 2.56 -0.82 -2.89
N MET A 67 3.60 -0.14 -3.36
CA MET A 67 3.46 1.22 -3.87
C MET A 67 2.75 1.26 -5.22
N PHE A 68 2.97 0.28 -6.09
CA PHE A 68 2.18 0.15 -7.31
C PHE A 68 0.69 -0.01 -6.99
N GLU A 69 0.33 -0.90 -6.04
CA GLU A 69 -1.04 -1.03 -5.54
C GLU A 69 -1.62 0.30 -5.06
N LEU A 70 -0.88 1.01 -4.20
CA LEU A 70 -1.34 2.27 -3.64
C LEU A 70 -1.59 3.32 -4.72
N VAL A 71 -0.72 3.40 -5.73
CA VAL A 71 -0.91 4.28 -6.89
C VAL A 71 -2.14 3.88 -7.70
N GLN A 72 -2.35 2.58 -7.96
CA GLN A 72 -3.56 2.13 -8.68
C GLN A 72 -4.84 2.44 -7.92
N ILE A 73 -4.85 2.31 -6.59
CA ILE A 73 -5.99 2.70 -5.75
C ILE A 73 -6.23 4.22 -5.88
N ALA A 74 -5.17 5.03 -5.85
CA ALA A 74 -5.26 6.48 -5.99
C ALA A 74 -5.78 6.96 -7.34
N LYS A 75 -5.48 6.24 -8.42
CA LYS A 75 -5.95 6.55 -9.77
C LYS A 75 -7.45 6.32 -9.96
N ASN A 76 -8.09 5.45 -9.17
CA ASN A 76 -9.46 5.00 -9.41
C ASN A 76 -10.56 5.96 -8.91
N ASN A 77 -10.27 7.26 -8.76
CA ASN A 77 -11.12 8.28 -8.13
C ASN A 77 -11.56 7.91 -6.70
N GLN A 78 -11.96 8.91 -5.91
CA GLN A 78 -12.45 8.70 -4.53
C GLN A 78 -11.46 7.98 -3.61
N PHE A 79 -10.16 8.19 -3.82
CA PHE A 79 -9.09 7.58 -3.02
C PHE A 79 -9.35 7.77 -1.52
N TYR A 80 -9.58 9.01 -1.10
CA TYR A 80 -9.85 9.38 0.28
C TYR A 80 -11.06 8.61 0.87
N ASP A 81 -12.14 8.47 0.12
CA ASP A 81 -13.37 7.84 0.61
C ASP A 81 -13.26 6.30 0.72
N ARG A 82 -12.28 5.70 0.04
CA ARG A 82 -12.16 4.25 -0.11
C ARG A 82 -11.04 3.66 0.72
N ILE A 83 -10.02 4.45 1.07
CA ILE A 83 -8.90 3.94 1.86
C ILE A 83 -9.18 4.02 3.36
N PHE A 84 -8.80 2.96 4.06
CA PHE A 84 -8.81 2.89 5.51
C PHE A 84 -7.38 2.60 5.98
N PRO A 85 -6.54 3.63 6.15
CA PRO A 85 -5.14 3.44 6.45
C PRO A 85 -4.90 3.15 7.94
N ILE A 86 -3.97 2.24 8.20
CA ILE A 86 -3.32 2.04 9.50
C ILE A 86 -1.83 2.34 9.28
N VAL A 87 -1.32 3.37 9.92
CA VAL A 87 0.08 3.80 9.76
C VAL A 87 0.90 3.27 10.93
N LEU A 88 1.88 2.42 10.65
CA LEU A 88 2.81 1.91 11.66
C LEU A 88 3.87 2.98 11.98
N ASP A 89 4.45 2.91 13.18
CA ASP A 89 5.44 3.88 13.66
C ASP A 89 6.67 3.96 12.74
N ASP A 90 7.09 2.82 12.19
CA ASP A 90 8.26 2.74 11.31
C ASP A 90 8.06 3.48 9.98
N ALA A 91 6.81 3.72 9.55
CA ALA A 91 6.49 4.45 8.32
C ALA A 91 6.98 5.90 8.35
N ASN A 92 7.09 6.52 9.53
CA ASN A 92 7.73 7.83 9.71
C ASN A 92 7.19 8.96 8.79
N ILE A 93 5.92 8.93 8.37
CA ILE A 93 5.40 9.89 7.37
C ILE A 93 5.04 11.28 7.92
N TYR A 94 4.94 11.46 9.24
CA TYR A 94 4.52 12.72 9.85
C TYR A 94 5.55 13.85 9.71
N LYS A 95 6.85 13.52 9.73
CA LYS A 95 7.94 14.49 9.58
C LYS A 95 8.28 14.68 8.10
N PRO A 96 8.22 15.91 7.54
CA PRO A 96 8.54 16.14 6.11
C PRO A 96 9.90 15.60 5.69
N ILE A 97 10.94 15.74 6.54
CA ILE A 97 12.28 15.24 6.25
C ILE A 97 12.35 13.71 6.12
N GLN A 98 11.47 12.98 6.81
CA GLN A 98 11.41 11.53 6.70
C GLN A 98 10.71 11.13 5.40
N ARG A 99 9.66 11.84 4.98
CA ARG A 99 9.01 11.62 3.68
C ARG A 99 9.96 11.84 2.49
N LEU A 100 10.87 12.81 2.60
CA LEU A 100 11.93 13.03 1.60
C LEU A 100 12.85 11.81 1.43
N LYS A 101 12.99 10.94 2.44
CA LYS A 101 13.78 9.70 2.29
C LYS A 101 13.13 8.72 1.32
N TYR A 102 11.81 8.64 1.29
CA TYR A 102 11.11 7.79 0.33
C TYR A 102 11.18 8.35 -1.09
N VAL A 103 11.10 9.68 -1.23
CA VAL A 103 11.37 10.38 -2.49
C VAL A 103 12.74 9.99 -3.03
N LYS A 104 13.77 10.10 -2.19
CA LYS A 104 15.14 9.72 -2.54
C LYS A 104 15.27 8.23 -2.86
N HIS A 105 14.64 7.34 -2.09
CA HIS A 105 14.65 5.90 -2.33
C HIS A 105 14.21 5.57 -3.76
N TRP A 106 13.06 6.11 -4.20
CA TRP A 106 12.57 5.85 -5.55
C TRP A 106 13.42 6.52 -6.65
N GLU A 107 13.99 7.70 -6.40
CA GLU A 107 14.97 8.30 -7.32
C GLU A 107 16.22 7.43 -7.47
N ASP A 108 16.73 6.88 -6.37
CA ASP A 108 17.90 5.99 -6.38
C ASP A 108 17.58 4.67 -7.12
N GLN A 109 16.39 4.09 -6.94
CA GLN A 109 15.94 2.89 -7.66
C GLN A 109 15.79 3.12 -9.19
N ILE A 110 15.29 4.29 -9.60
CA ILE A 110 15.20 4.67 -11.01
C ILE A 110 16.61 4.80 -11.60
N ALA A 111 17.52 5.49 -10.90
CA ALA A 111 18.89 5.71 -11.35
C ALA A 111 19.65 4.38 -11.49
N GLU A 112 19.55 3.49 -10.50
CA GLU A 112 20.19 2.17 -10.52
C GLU A 112 19.76 1.33 -11.74
N LEU A 113 18.45 1.27 -12.02
CA LEU A 113 17.94 0.51 -13.14
C LEU A 113 18.30 1.13 -14.49
N ASP A 114 18.25 2.46 -14.61
CA ASP A 114 18.62 3.19 -15.83
C ASP A 114 20.11 3.02 -16.18
N GLU A 115 21.00 3.10 -15.17
CA GLU A 115 22.43 2.79 -15.33
C GLU A 115 22.65 1.33 -15.74
N GLY A 116 21.95 0.39 -15.11
CA GLY A 116 21.96 -1.03 -15.48
C GLY A 116 21.57 -1.26 -16.93
N MET A 117 20.50 -0.62 -17.42
CA MET A 117 20.06 -0.73 -18.81
C MET A 117 21.07 -0.15 -19.82
N LYS A 118 21.75 0.95 -19.46
CA LYS A 118 22.79 1.57 -20.32
C LYS A 118 24.02 0.68 -20.48
N SER A 119 24.25 -0.24 -19.54
CA SER A 119 25.39 -1.16 -19.56
C SER A 119 25.22 -2.38 -20.48
N VAL A 120 24.02 -2.60 -21.03
CA VAL A 120 23.68 -3.75 -21.87
C VAL A 120 23.22 -3.33 -23.27
N ASN A 121 23.04 -4.28 -24.18
CA ASN A 121 22.48 -3.99 -25.49
C ASN A 121 21.02 -3.53 -25.37
N SER A 122 20.64 -2.50 -26.15
CA SER A 122 19.29 -1.91 -26.11
C SER A 122 18.15 -2.81 -26.60
N ALA A 123 18.46 -3.94 -27.25
CA ALA A 123 17.47 -4.89 -27.74
C ALA A 123 16.81 -5.66 -26.58
N ASN A 124 15.50 -5.88 -26.69
CA ASN A 124 14.70 -6.72 -25.77
C ASN A 124 14.65 -6.25 -24.30
N LEU A 125 14.71 -4.94 -24.05
CA LEU A 125 14.64 -4.35 -22.69
C LEU A 125 13.21 -3.99 -22.21
N GLN A 126 12.16 -4.47 -22.88
CA GLN A 126 10.78 -4.00 -22.66
C GLN A 126 10.33 -4.09 -21.19
N GLY A 127 10.54 -5.23 -20.52
CA GLY A 127 10.15 -5.39 -19.12
C GLY A 127 10.91 -4.49 -18.13
N PHE A 128 12.15 -4.12 -18.45
CA PHE A 128 12.92 -3.18 -17.61
C PHE A 128 12.44 -1.74 -17.80
N ARG A 129 12.03 -1.38 -19.02
CA ARG A 129 11.42 -0.07 -19.29
C ARG A 129 10.08 0.09 -18.58
N GLU A 130 9.26 -0.97 -18.57
CA GLU A 130 8.00 -1.01 -17.82
C GLU A 130 8.24 -0.79 -16.31
N ALA A 131 9.28 -1.39 -15.74
CA ALA A 131 9.66 -1.16 -14.34
C ALA A 131 10.11 0.29 -14.08
N ILE A 132 10.90 0.89 -14.99
CA ILE A 132 11.25 2.33 -14.91
C ILE A 132 10.00 3.22 -14.92
N ASP A 133 9.05 2.94 -15.81
CA ASP A 133 7.80 3.69 -15.90
C ASP A 133 7.01 3.59 -14.60
N GLN A 134 6.93 2.39 -14.01
CA GLN A 134 6.28 2.15 -12.71
C GLN A 134 6.98 2.91 -11.58
N TYR A 135 8.32 2.86 -11.49
CA TYR A 135 9.07 3.58 -10.46
C TYR A 135 8.91 5.09 -10.59
N THR A 136 8.92 5.61 -11.81
CA THR A 136 8.73 7.03 -12.12
C THR A 136 7.34 7.50 -11.67
N GLU A 137 6.32 6.68 -11.91
CA GLU A 137 4.96 6.95 -11.46
C GLU A 137 4.83 6.90 -9.93
N ILE A 138 5.42 5.90 -9.27
CA ILE A 138 5.46 5.84 -7.80
C ILE A 138 6.15 7.09 -7.24
N ARG A 139 7.30 7.46 -7.80
CA ARG A 139 8.03 8.67 -7.41
C ARG A 139 7.20 9.93 -7.60
N ALA A 140 6.45 10.06 -8.69
CA ALA A 140 5.59 11.22 -8.93
C ALA A 140 4.50 11.34 -7.85
N MET A 141 3.95 10.22 -7.40
CA MET A 141 2.80 10.19 -6.48
C MET A 141 3.16 10.14 -5.00
N ILE A 142 4.34 9.64 -4.62
CA ILE A 142 4.64 9.30 -3.22
C ILE A 142 4.59 10.51 -2.26
N ALA A 143 4.97 11.69 -2.74
CA ALA A 143 4.91 12.91 -1.93
C ALA A 143 3.44 13.26 -1.58
N ASP A 144 2.53 13.18 -2.55
CA ASP A 144 1.12 13.48 -2.37
C ASP A 144 0.41 12.38 -1.57
N LEU A 145 0.67 11.11 -1.89
CA LEU A 145 0.10 9.97 -1.16
C LEU A 145 0.46 10.01 0.32
N THR A 146 1.74 10.22 0.64
CA THR A 146 2.17 10.33 2.05
C THR A 146 1.66 11.62 2.71
N ASN A 147 1.37 12.67 1.93
CA ASN A 147 0.72 13.89 2.44
C ASN A 147 -0.75 13.67 2.80
N ILE A 148 -1.48 12.91 1.98
CA ILE A 148 -2.86 12.50 2.27
C ILE A 148 -2.89 11.58 3.49
N LEU A 149 -2.05 10.54 3.49
CA LEU A 149 -2.03 9.53 4.57
C LEU A 149 -1.72 10.13 5.94
N LYS A 150 -0.85 11.14 6.04
CA LYS A 150 -0.56 11.81 7.33
C LYS A 150 -1.68 12.73 7.82
N ASP A 151 -2.54 13.19 6.91
CA ASP A 151 -3.62 14.15 7.18
C ASP A 151 -4.89 13.43 7.63
N MET A 152 -4.99 12.14 7.30
CA MET A 152 -6.04 11.27 7.81
C MET A 152 -5.84 10.96 9.30
N ASN A 153 -6.92 11.01 10.07
CA ASN A 153 -6.91 10.46 11.42
C ASN A 153 -6.89 8.93 11.36
N THR A 154 -5.70 8.34 11.33
CA THR A 154 -5.53 6.90 11.16
C THR A 154 -5.66 6.11 12.46
N LEU A 155 -5.71 6.80 13.62
CA LEU A 155 -5.43 6.24 14.95
C LEU A 155 -4.05 5.58 15.01
N THR A 156 -3.49 5.41 16.21
CA THR A 156 -2.26 4.61 16.35
C THR A 156 -2.60 3.12 16.31
N VAL A 157 -1.61 2.29 15.99
CA VAL A 157 -1.77 0.82 16.01
C VAL A 157 -2.21 0.34 17.39
N ASP A 158 -1.67 0.95 18.45
CA ASP A 158 -2.04 0.61 19.84
C ASP A 158 -3.50 0.96 20.13
N MET A 159 -3.98 2.12 19.68
CA MET A 159 -5.40 2.48 19.83
C MET A 159 -6.32 1.51 19.08
N HIS A 160 -5.91 1.05 17.88
CA HIS A 160 -6.66 0.02 17.16
C HIS A 160 -6.68 -1.31 17.92
N ARG A 161 -5.54 -1.73 18.48
CA ARG A 161 -5.43 -2.97 19.26
C ARG A 161 -6.23 -2.93 20.55
N GLU A 162 -6.14 -1.84 21.30
CA GLU A 162 -6.89 -1.65 22.56
C GLU A 162 -8.41 -1.68 22.36
N ALA A 163 -8.87 -1.23 21.19
CA ALA A 163 -10.29 -1.21 20.84
C ALA A 163 -10.71 -2.39 19.94
N ASP A 164 -9.91 -3.46 19.82
CA ASP A 164 -10.17 -4.61 18.94
C ASP A 164 -10.65 -4.21 17.53
N PHE A 165 -10.03 -3.18 16.97
CA PHE A 165 -10.31 -2.60 15.66
C PHE A 165 -11.77 -2.13 15.45
N GLN A 166 -12.57 -1.96 16.51
CA GLN A 166 -14.01 -1.67 16.39
C GLN A 166 -14.30 -0.40 15.58
N GLN A 167 -13.53 0.67 15.81
CA GLN A 167 -13.69 1.94 15.07
C GLN A 167 -13.46 1.76 13.57
N LEU A 168 -12.46 0.96 13.19
CA LEU A 168 -12.19 0.62 11.79
C LEU A 168 -13.30 -0.25 11.20
N ILE A 169 -13.78 -1.24 11.96
CA ILE A 169 -14.87 -2.13 11.53
C ILE A 169 -16.15 -1.34 11.28
N GLU A 170 -16.52 -0.41 12.18
CA GLU A 170 -17.68 0.47 12.03
C GLU A 170 -17.54 1.37 10.80
N ALA A 171 -16.38 1.99 10.59
CA ALA A 171 -16.12 2.83 9.44
C ALA A 171 -16.23 2.06 8.10
N VAL A 172 -15.68 0.83 8.06
CA VAL A 172 -15.79 -0.04 6.89
C VAL A 172 -17.24 -0.50 6.68
N ARG A 173 -17.98 -0.88 7.74
CA ARG A 173 -19.40 -1.24 7.64
C ARG A 173 -20.24 -0.10 7.07
N HIS A 174 -20.03 1.11 7.57
CA HIS A 174 -20.71 2.31 7.05
C HIS A 174 -20.44 2.44 5.55
N LYS A 175 -19.17 2.36 5.13
CA LYS A 175 -18.80 2.48 3.71
C LYS A 175 -19.39 1.37 2.83
N MET A 176 -19.55 0.17 3.36
CA MET A 176 -20.16 -0.94 2.62
C MET A 176 -21.69 -0.82 2.50
N GLY A 177 -22.32 -0.06 3.40
CA GLY A 177 -23.76 0.24 3.38
C GLY A 177 -24.17 1.39 2.45
N GLU A 178 -23.22 2.20 1.98
CA GLU A 178 -23.37 3.21 0.92
C GLU A 178 -23.49 2.58 -0.48
#